data_AF-A0A328VIF6-F1
#
_entry.id   AF-A0A328VIF6-F1
#
_cell.length_a   1.000
_cell.length_b   1.000
_cell.length_c   1.000
_cell.angle_alpha   90.00
_cell.angle_beta   90.00
_cell.angle_gamma   90.00
#
_symmetry.space_group_name_H-M   'P 1'
#
loop_
_entity.id
_entity.type
_entity.pdbx_description
1 polymer ?
#
loop_
_entity_poly.entity_id
_entity_poly.type
_entity_poly.pdbx_seq_one_letter_code
_entity_poly.pdbx_strand_id
1 'polypeptide(L)'
;MGWTAFVQTRLVRTHVNALLERQGFRLAFHLPACRRRHSWLPAQYHYTDAAGTEVIWLSGQDPEAREQDPTAPEHRSRFWVYAARRAPERAEQILIRLRQAWGLDWRPVTAQANPLRPTS
;
A
#
# COMPACT_ATOMS: atom_id res chain seq x y z
N MET A 1 10.06 -8.46 5.69
CA MET A 1 9.49 -7.45 6.61
C MET A 1 8.53 -6.58 5.82
N GLY A 2 7.44 -6.12 6.43
CA GLY A 2 6.45 -5.27 5.77
C GLY A 2 6.02 -4.10 6.65
N TRP A 3 5.59 -3.02 6.03
CA TRP A 3 5.11 -1.80 6.69
C TRP A 3 3.79 -1.36 6.07
N THR A 4 2.93 -0.70 6.86
CA THR A 4 1.67 -0.11 6.40
C THR A 4 1.54 1.31 6.91
N ALA A 5 0.85 2.15 6.14
CA ALA A 5 0.52 3.51 6.51
C ALA A 5 -0.87 3.88 5.97
N PHE A 6 -1.57 4.72 6.73
CA PHE A 6 -2.86 5.26 6.35
C PHE A 6 -2.70 6.69 5.86
N VAL A 7 -3.54 7.11 4.90
CA VAL A 7 -3.56 8.48 4.38
C VAL A 7 -4.96 9.03 4.48
N GLN A 8 -5.13 10.19 5.11
CA GLN A 8 -6.43 10.84 5.24
C GLN A 8 -6.93 11.44 3.91
N THR A 9 -6.02 11.76 3.00
CA THR A 9 -6.36 12.35 1.70
C THR A 9 -6.56 11.27 0.65
N ARG A 10 -7.50 11.52 -0.28
CA ARG A 10 -7.68 10.66 -1.45
C ARG A 10 -6.57 10.99 -2.44
N LEU A 11 -5.65 10.04 -2.64
CA LEU A 11 -4.56 10.24 -3.59
C LEU A 11 -5.01 10.03 -5.03
N VAL A 12 -4.45 10.84 -5.93
CA VAL A 12 -4.71 10.74 -7.36
C VAL A 12 -3.77 9.70 -7.97
N ARG A 13 -4.34 8.75 -8.72
CA ARG A 13 -3.59 7.64 -9.33
C ARG A 13 -2.38 8.09 -10.15
N THR A 14 -2.54 9.14 -10.96
CA THR A 14 -1.45 9.65 -11.81
C THR A 14 -0.26 10.15 -10.98
N HIS A 15 -0.50 10.76 -9.82
CA HIS A 15 0.57 11.21 -8.93
C HIS A 15 1.29 10.04 -8.24
N VAL A 16 0.54 9.03 -7.80
CA VAL A 16 1.13 7.83 -7.19
C VAL A 16 1.97 7.07 -8.22
N ASN A 17 1.42 6.86 -9.43
CA ASN A 17 2.13 6.23 -10.53
C ASN A 17 3.43 6.97 -10.87
N ALA A 18 3.35 8.28 -11.13
CA ALA A 18 4.52 9.06 -11.52
C ALA A 18 5.62 9.05 -10.45
N LEU A 19 5.25 9.06 -9.16
CA LEU A 19 6.24 8.93 -8.09
C LEU A 19 6.91 7.55 -8.12
N LEU A 20 6.12 6.47 -8.15
CA LEU A 20 6.63 5.11 -8.09
C LEU A 20 7.46 4.74 -9.34
N GLU A 21 7.03 5.17 -10.52
CA GLU A 21 7.77 4.99 -11.78
C GLU A 21 9.14 5.68 -11.75
N ARG A 22 9.22 6.91 -11.22
CA ARG A 22 10.51 7.60 -11.00
C ARG A 22 11.41 6.88 -10.00
N GLN A 23 10.85 6.06 -9.12
CA GLN A 23 11.59 5.20 -8.20
C GLN A 23 11.86 3.80 -8.81
N GLY A 24 11.59 3.58 -10.10
CA GLY A 24 11.87 2.32 -10.78
C GLY A 24 10.87 1.19 -10.49
N PHE A 25 9.74 1.51 -9.85
CA PHE A 25 8.64 0.57 -9.67
C PHE A 25 7.76 0.54 -10.92
N ARG A 26 7.20 -0.62 -11.22
CA ARG A 26 6.23 -0.82 -12.31
C ARG A 26 4.94 -1.40 -11.75
N LEU A 27 3.81 -1.01 -12.32
CA LEU A 27 2.53 -1.61 -11.97
C LEU A 27 2.52 -3.07 -12.41
N ALA A 28 2.44 -3.99 -11.45
CA ALA A 28 2.43 -5.43 -11.67
C ALA A 28 1.01 -6.00 -11.66
N PHE A 29 0.12 -5.44 -10.83
CA PHE A 29 -1.26 -5.87 -10.71
C PHE A 29 -2.18 -4.69 -10.38
N HIS A 30 -3.40 -4.73 -10.90
CA HIS A 30 -4.45 -3.75 -10.62
C HIS A 30 -5.82 -4.41 -10.57
N LEU A 31 -6.55 -4.13 -9.50
CA LEU A 31 -7.96 -4.48 -9.36
C LEU A 31 -8.77 -3.17 -9.30
N PRO A 32 -9.74 -2.94 -10.21
CA PRO A 32 -10.58 -1.75 -10.16
C PRO A 32 -11.49 -1.79 -8.92
N ALA A 33 -11.97 -0.62 -8.51
CA ALA A 33 -12.96 -0.52 -7.44
C ALA A 33 -14.21 -1.34 -7.82
N CYS A 34 -14.75 -2.09 -6.87
CA CYS A 34 -15.90 -2.96 -7.12
C CYS A 34 -16.90 -2.92 -5.97
N ARG A 35 -18.16 -3.19 -6.28
CA ARG A 35 -19.25 -3.21 -5.30
C ARG A 35 -19.33 -4.59 -4.66
N ARG A 36 -19.28 -4.64 -3.32
CA ARG A 36 -19.67 -5.80 -2.51
C ARG A 36 -21.12 -5.66 -2.05
N ARG A 37 -21.70 -6.72 -1.46
CA ARG A 37 -23.13 -6.77 -1.06
C ARG A 37 -23.60 -5.54 -0.28
N HIS A 38 -22.74 -4.96 0.57
CA HIS A 38 -23.10 -3.82 1.44
C HIS A 38 -22.06 -2.69 1.47
N SER A 39 -21.03 -2.72 0.61
CA SER A 39 -19.95 -1.72 0.63
C SER A 39 -19.23 -1.65 -0.72
N TRP A 40 -18.34 -0.66 -0.88
CA TRP A 40 -17.43 -0.57 -2.02
C TRP A 40 -16.02 -0.97 -1.59
N LEU A 41 -15.38 -1.84 -2.36
CA LEU A 41 -13.95 -2.06 -2.28
C LEU A 41 -13.25 -0.98 -3.12
N PRO A 42 -12.24 -0.29 -2.56
CA PRO A 42 -11.46 0.66 -3.33
C PRO A 42 -10.60 -0.07 -4.39
N ALA A 43 -10.16 0.66 -5.40
CA ALA A 43 -9.22 0.09 -6.37
C ALA A 43 -7.88 -0.21 -5.67
N GLN A 44 -7.25 -1.30 -6.09
CA GLN A 44 -6.01 -1.84 -5.53
C GLN A 44 -4.94 -1.89 -6.60
N TYR A 45 -3.75 -1.42 -6.26
CA TYR A 45 -2.62 -1.33 -7.16
C TYR A 45 -1.39 -1.95 -6.51
N HIS A 46 -0.70 -2.82 -7.23
CA HIS A 46 0.55 -3.43 -6.79
C HIS A 46 1.65 -3.00 -7.72
N TYR A 47 2.73 -2.51 -7.14
CA TYR A 47 3.92 -2.09 -7.86
C TYR A 47 5.11 -2.88 -7.38
N THR A 48 5.95 -3.30 -8.31
CA THR A 48 7.18 -4.03 -8.01
C THR A 48 8.36 -3.36 -8.71
N ASP A 49 9.50 -3.29 -8.03
CA ASP A 49 10.76 -2.90 -8.66
C ASP A 49 11.59 -4.13 -9.08
N ALA A 50 12.73 -3.88 -9.74
CA ALA A 50 13.62 -4.94 -10.20
C ALA A 50 14.25 -5.77 -9.07
N ALA A 51 14.30 -5.22 -7.85
CA ALA A 51 14.82 -5.94 -6.68
C ALA A 51 13.76 -6.87 -6.06
N GLY A 52 12.49 -6.71 -6.43
CA GLY A 52 11.36 -7.45 -5.88
C GLY A 52 10.73 -6.77 -4.65
N THR A 53 11.00 -5.48 -4.43
CA THR A 53 10.30 -4.68 -3.41
C THR A 53 8.88 -4.44 -3.91
N GLU A 54 7.89 -4.65 -3.05
CA GLU A 54 6.48 -4.46 -3.40
C GLU A 54 5.90 -3.25 -2.68
N VAL A 55 5.15 -2.42 -3.41
CA VAL A 55 4.28 -1.38 -2.87
C VAL A 55 2.85 -1.71 -3.26
N ILE A 56 1.97 -1.85 -2.27
CA ILE A 56 0.53 -2.01 -2.49
C ILE A 56 -0.16 -0.72 -2.07
N TRP A 57 -1.08 -0.24 -2.88
CA TRP A 57 -1.88 0.95 -2.62
C TRP A 57 -3.36 0.68 -2.83
N LEU A 58 -4.18 0.98 -1.82
CA LEU A 58 -5.63 1.09 -1.95
C LEU A 58 -6.03 2.55 -2.14
N SER A 59 -6.69 2.86 -3.25
CA SER A 59 -7.11 4.22 -3.61
C SER A 59 -8.47 4.61 -3.02
N GLY A 60 -8.66 4.33 -1.74
CA GLY A 60 -9.88 4.62 -1.01
C GLY A 60 -9.81 4.11 0.43
N GLN A 61 -10.95 4.16 1.11
CA GLN A 61 -11.06 3.62 2.46
C GLN A 61 -10.94 2.09 2.42
N ASP A 62 -10.08 1.55 3.26
CA ASP A 62 -10.00 0.12 3.53
C ASP A 62 -11.10 -0.25 4.54
N PRO A 63 -12.16 -0.98 4.11
CA PRO A 63 -13.24 -1.35 5.00
C PRO A 63 -12.79 -2.34 6.08
N GLU A 64 -11.75 -3.13 5.81
CA GLU A 64 -11.27 -4.17 6.73
C GLU A 64 -10.34 -3.58 7.82
N ALA A 65 -9.81 -2.38 7.63
CA ALA A 65 -8.87 -1.77 8.57
C ALA A 65 -9.45 -1.61 9.98
N ARG A 66 -10.71 -1.16 10.10
CA ARG A 66 -11.39 -1.01 11.40
C ARG A 66 -11.97 -2.31 11.95
N GLU A 67 -12.22 -3.29 11.09
CA GLU A 67 -12.60 -4.63 11.52
C GLU A 67 -11.40 -5.34 12.18
N GLN A 68 -10.19 -5.12 11.67
CA GLN A 68 -8.94 -5.69 12.20
C GLN A 68 -8.40 -4.90 13.39
N ASP A 69 -8.51 -3.58 13.37
CA ASP A 69 -8.05 -2.68 14.43
C ASP A 69 -9.09 -1.56 14.65
N PRO A 70 -9.92 -1.64 15.70
CA PRO A 70 -10.91 -0.61 16.01
C PRO A 70 -10.31 0.79 16.20
N THR A 71 -9.00 0.88 16.51
CA THR A 71 -8.27 2.14 16.69
C THR A 71 -7.65 2.67 15.40
N ALA A 72 -7.83 1.96 14.27
CA ALA A 72 -7.34 2.41 12.98
C ALA A 72 -7.89 3.80 12.65
N PRO A 73 -7.01 4.73 12.21
CA PRO A 73 -7.42 6.09 11.89
C PRO A 73 -8.37 6.10 10.70
N GLU A 74 -9.24 7.11 10.64
CA GLU A 74 -9.97 7.39 9.41
C GLU A 74 -8.97 7.68 8.28
N HIS A 75 -9.26 7.14 7.10
CA HIS A 75 -8.37 7.26 5.96
C HIS A 75 -9.14 7.15 4.63
N ARG A 76 -8.52 7.68 3.58
CA ARG A 76 -8.99 7.66 2.19
C ARG A 76 -7.99 6.99 1.25
N SER A 77 -6.88 6.48 1.78
CA SER A 77 -5.96 5.56 1.10
C SER A 77 -5.18 4.78 2.15
N ARG A 78 -4.67 3.62 1.76
CA ARG A 78 -3.76 2.81 2.57
C ARG A 78 -2.64 2.28 1.71
N PHE A 79 -1.43 2.26 2.28
CA PHE A 79 -0.26 1.67 1.66
C PHE A 79 0.26 0.48 2.45
N TRP A 80 0.89 -0.44 1.72
CA TRP A 80 1.80 -1.42 2.25
C TRP A 80 3.09 -1.40 1.46
N VAL A 81 4.20 -1.67 2.12
CA VAL A 81 5.50 -1.88 1.49
C VAL A 81 6.09 -3.16 2.04
N TYR A 82 6.55 -4.04 1.15
CA TYR A 82 7.22 -5.28 1.52
C TYR A 82 8.64 -5.29 0.97
N ALA A 83 9.59 -5.55 1.86
CA ALA A 83 10.99 -5.66 1.49
C ALA A 83 11.27 -6.89 0.65
N ALA A 84 12.06 -6.70 -0.41
CA ALA A 84 12.72 -7.77 -1.11
C ALA A 84 13.68 -8.52 -0.18
N ARG A 85 13.79 -9.85 -0.34
CA ARG A 85 14.72 -10.65 0.47
C ARG A 85 16.19 -10.28 0.23
N ARG A 86 16.54 -9.89 -1.00
CA ARG A 86 17.92 -9.63 -1.42
C ARG A 86 18.34 -8.15 -1.36
N ALA A 87 17.39 -7.24 -1.12
CA ALA A 87 17.63 -5.79 -1.08
C ALA A 87 16.65 -5.11 -0.10
N PRO A 88 16.70 -5.43 1.21
CA PRO A 88 15.77 -4.88 2.19
C PRO A 88 15.85 -3.35 2.33
N GLU A 89 17.03 -2.76 2.10
CA GLU A 89 17.27 -1.31 2.12
C GLU A 89 16.41 -0.56 1.09
N ARG A 90 15.97 -1.26 0.04
CA ARG A 90 15.13 -0.66 -0.99
C ARG A 90 13.73 -0.32 -0.47
N ALA A 91 13.23 -1.09 0.49
CA ALA A 91 12.00 -0.76 1.21
C ALA A 91 12.15 0.54 2.00
N GLU A 92 13.24 0.69 2.76
CA GLU A 92 13.49 1.90 3.55
C GLU A 92 13.54 3.17 2.69
N GLN A 93 14.21 3.07 1.53
CA GLN A 93 14.28 4.17 0.57
C GLN A 93 12.89 4.58 0.08
N ILE A 94 12.03 3.63 -0.31
CA ILE A 94 10.69 3.97 -0.81
C ILE A 94 9.78 4.47 0.33
N LEU A 95 9.90 3.93 1.54
CA LEU A 95 9.17 4.42 2.73
C LEU A 95 9.44 5.91 2.97
N ILE A 96 10.72 6.32 2.91
CA ILE A 96 11.12 7.74 3.06
C ILE A 96 10.49 8.60 1.96
N ARG A 97 10.54 8.16 0.70
CA ARG A 97 10.00 8.93 -0.43
C ARG A 97 8.49 9.12 -0.34
N LEU A 98 7.76 8.06 -0.02
CA LEU A 98 6.31 8.12 0.15
C LEU A 98 5.93 8.97 1.36
N ARG A 99 6.71 8.89 2.46
CA ARG A 99 6.54 9.78 3.62
C ARG A 99 6.75 11.25 3.27
N GLN A 100 7.79 11.57 2.51
CA GLN A 100 8.06 12.95 2.06
C GLN A 100 6.93 13.49 1.17
N ALA A 101 6.32 12.63 0.34
CA ALA A 101 5.27 13.06 -0.58
C ALA A 101 3.91 13.28 0.11
N TRP A 102 3.56 12.45 1.10
CA TRP A 102 2.19 12.42 1.65
C TRP A 102 2.11 12.37 3.18
N GLY A 103 3.21 12.61 3.89
CA GLY A 103 3.22 12.66 5.36
C GLY A 103 2.92 11.31 6.03
N LEU A 104 3.33 10.21 5.41
CA LEU A 104 3.00 8.86 5.88
C LEU A 104 3.73 8.47 7.17
N ASP A 105 2.96 8.04 8.16
CA ASP A 105 3.48 7.43 9.39
C ASP A 105 3.41 5.92 9.30
N TRP A 106 4.57 5.33 8.95
CA TRP A 106 4.72 3.89 8.76
C TRP A 106 4.72 3.12 10.06
N ARG A 107 4.00 2.00 10.07
CA ARG A 107 3.97 1.02 11.15
C ARG A 107 4.33 -0.37 10.61
N PRO A 108 5.02 -1.22 11.37
CA PRO A 108 5.24 -2.60 10.96
C PRO A 108 3.90 -3.32 10.70
N VAL A 109 3.83 -4.14 9.65
CA VAL A 109 2.70 -5.05 9.44
C VAL A 109 2.83 -6.18 10.46
N THR A 110 1.85 -6.29 11.36
CA THR A 110 1.77 -7.41 12.29
C THR A 110 1.31 -8.67 11.54
N ALA A 111 1.71 -9.85 12.02
CA ALA A 111 1.48 -11.13 11.36
C ALA A 111 -0.01 -11.44 11.06
N GLN A 112 -0.94 -10.74 11.73
CA GLN A 112 -2.38 -10.90 11.57
C GLN A 112 -2.97 -10.10 10.39
N ALA A 113 -2.22 -9.15 9.82
CA ALA A 113 -2.71 -8.20 8.82
C ALA A 113 -2.21 -8.48 7.39
N ASN A 114 -1.93 -9.74 7.04
CA ASN A 114 -1.50 -10.11 5.69
C ASN A 114 -2.55 -10.97 4.95
N PRO A 115 -3.70 -10.41 4.53
CA PRO A 115 -4.68 -11.14 3.73
C PRO A 115 -4.25 -11.35 2.26
N LEU A 116 -3.07 -10.89 1.85
CA LEU A 116 -2.72 -10.70 0.43
C LEU A 116 -1.60 -11.59 -0.13
N ARG A 117 -1.07 -12.57 0.64
CA ARG A 117 -0.21 -13.60 0.04
C ARG A 117 -1.05 -14.83 -0.31
N PRO A 118 -1.15 -15.21 -1.60
CA PRO A 118 -1.54 -16.58 -1.91
C PRO A 118 -0.50 -17.50 -1.28
N THR A 119 -0.95 -18.44 -0.46
CA THR A 119 -0.12 -19.60 -0.12
C THR A 119 0.14 -20.32 -1.43
N SER A 120 1.42 -20.37 -1.81
CA SER A 120 1.91 -21.21 -2.91
C SER A 120 1.49 -22.66 -2.73
#